data_AF-A0A832L9A1-F1
#
_entry.id   AF-A0A832L9A1-F1
#
_cell.length_a   1.000
_cell.length_b   1.000
_cell.length_c   1.000
_cell.angle_alpha   90.00
_cell.angle_beta   90.00
_cell.angle_gamma   90.00
#
_symmetry.space_group_name_H-M   'P 1'
#
loop_
_entity.id
_entity.type
_entity.pdbx_description
1 polymer ?
#
loop_
_entity_poly.entity_id
_entity_poly.type
_entity_poly.pdbx_seq_one_letter_code
_entity_poly.pdbx_strand_id
1 'polypeptide(L)'
;MNVHYSHLPEYRGPTPLFWEYYDYVLNPGVTLHYIDKGEDTDDIIFQERVRIKPGEKLEEVNQKLFFMGMKLLSKVMDSVEKGSVPRVRQSVTTPTVLQSIIILC
;
A
#
# COMPACT_ATOMS: atom_id res chain seq x y z
N MET A 1 -5.25 -7.63 -9.52
CA MET A 1 -4.11 -7.11 -8.73
C MET A 1 -4.42 -5.67 -8.41
N ASN A 2 -4.11 -5.22 -7.21
CA ASN A 2 -4.34 -3.85 -6.74
C ASN A 2 -3.02 -3.23 -6.26
N VAL A 3 -2.81 -1.94 -6.53
CA VAL A 3 -1.74 -1.12 -5.92
C VAL A 3 -2.35 -0.39 -4.75
N HIS A 4 -1.88 -0.71 -3.55
CA HIS A 4 -2.33 -0.10 -2.31
C HIS A 4 -1.22 0.74 -1.70
N TYR A 5 -1.51 1.99 -1.34
CA TYR A 5 -0.50 2.93 -0.80
C TYR A 5 -0.39 2.81 0.72
N SER A 6 -0.16 1.59 1.21
CA SER A 6 0.32 1.33 2.56
C SER A 6 1.20 0.07 2.58
N HIS A 7 1.81 -0.20 3.73
CA HIS A 7 2.55 -1.45 3.97
C HIS A 7 1.62 -2.52 4.55
N LEU A 8 0.86 -3.23 3.70
CA LEU A 8 -0.14 -4.19 4.17
C LEU A 8 0.50 -5.23 5.13
N PRO A 9 -0.22 -5.62 6.19
CA PRO A 9 -1.64 -5.36 6.48
C PRO A 9 -1.94 -4.02 7.20
N GLU A 10 -0.97 -3.11 7.34
CA GLU A 10 -1.19 -1.76 7.90
C GLU A 10 -2.10 -0.94 6.97
N TYR A 11 -3.00 -0.13 7.52
CA TYR A 11 -3.91 0.78 6.82
C TYR A 11 -4.66 0.11 5.65
N ARG A 12 -5.30 -1.05 5.89
CA ARG A 12 -6.29 -1.60 4.94
C ARG A 12 -7.47 -0.65 4.76
N GLY A 13 -8.11 -0.72 3.60
CA GLY A 13 -9.30 0.05 3.31
C GLY A 13 -9.01 1.39 2.64
N PRO A 14 -9.98 2.32 2.61
CA PRO A 14 -9.90 3.45 1.72
C PRO A 14 -8.85 4.47 2.16
N THR A 15 -8.30 5.19 1.18
CA THR A 15 -7.49 6.41 1.39
C THR A 15 -6.30 6.26 2.37
N PRO A 16 -5.48 5.19 2.26
CA PRO A 16 -4.42 4.90 3.22
C PRO A 16 -3.40 6.03 3.39
N LEU A 17 -3.03 6.71 2.30
CA LEU A 17 -2.09 7.84 2.34
C LEU A 17 -2.56 8.97 3.27
N PHE A 18 -3.85 9.30 3.28
CA PHE A 18 -4.38 10.34 4.16
C PHE A 18 -4.14 9.96 5.63
N TRP A 19 -4.45 8.71 5.98
CA TRP A 19 -4.34 8.20 7.34
C TRP A 19 -2.89 8.02 7.79
N GLU A 20 -2.02 7.45 6.95
CA GLU A 20 -0.58 7.36 7.22
C GLU A 20 0.03 8.76 7.44
N TYR A 21 -0.41 9.75 6.67
CA TYR A 21 0.04 11.13 6.84
C TYR A 21 -0.53 11.78 8.12
N TYR A 22 -1.80 11.53 8.44
CA TYR A 22 -2.45 12.01 9.66
C TYR A 22 -1.80 11.44 10.93
N ASP A 23 -1.42 10.17 10.91
CA ASP A 23 -0.76 9.45 12.00
C ASP A 23 0.77 9.70 12.05
N TYR A 24 1.28 10.64 11.24
CA TYR A 24 2.70 11.01 11.17
C TYR A 24 3.65 9.84 10.87
N VAL A 25 3.21 8.86 10.06
CA VAL A 25 4.02 7.71 9.68
C VAL A 25 5.19 8.15 8.81
N LEU A 26 6.42 7.99 9.31
CA LEU A 26 7.63 8.40 8.58
C LEU A 26 8.14 7.38 7.55
N ASN A 27 7.56 6.18 7.51
CA ASN A 27 7.92 5.12 6.56
C ASN A 27 6.67 4.42 6.00
N PRO A 28 5.78 5.15 5.29
CA PRO A 28 4.64 4.56 4.61
C PRO A 28 5.07 3.48 3.61
N GLY A 29 4.14 2.63 3.23
CA GLY A 29 4.40 1.56 2.27
C GLY A 29 3.67 1.69 0.95
N VAL A 30 4.09 0.87 -0.01
CA VAL A 30 3.28 0.55 -1.18
C VAL A 30 3.27 -0.95 -1.34
N THR A 31 2.09 -1.51 -1.56
CA THR A 31 1.88 -2.95 -1.69
C THR A 31 1.12 -3.26 -2.97
N LEU A 32 1.66 -4.19 -3.76
CA LEU A 32 0.93 -4.87 -4.82
C LEU A 32 0.41 -6.20 -4.28
N HIS A 33 -0.91 -6.40 -4.36
CA HIS A 33 -1.56 -7.60 -3.83
C HIS A 33 -2.66 -8.11 -4.79
N TYR A 34 -3.11 -9.34 -4.55
CA TYR A 34 -4.24 -9.93 -5.26
C TYR A 34 -5.57 -9.36 -4.75
N ILE A 35 -6.68 -9.62 -5.43
CA ILE A 35 -8.00 -9.13 -4.98
C ILE A 35 -8.85 -10.35 -4.67
N ASP A 36 -9.37 -10.42 -3.45
CA ASP A 36 -10.32 -11.42 -3.01
C ASP A 36 -11.68 -10.77 -2.66
N LYS A 37 -12.48 -11.45 -1.84
CA LYS A 37 -13.80 -10.94 -1.40
C LYS A 37 -13.71 -9.91 -0.27
N GLY A 38 -12.56 -9.81 0.40
CA GLY A 38 -12.35 -8.85 1.47
C GLY A 38 -11.70 -7.57 0.96
N GLU A 39 -11.52 -6.61 1.86
CA GLU A 39 -10.93 -5.31 1.56
C GLU A 39 -9.44 -5.33 1.90
N ASP A 40 -8.60 -5.34 0.86
CA ASP A 40 -7.13 -5.40 0.96
C ASP A 40 -6.60 -6.59 1.81
N THR A 41 -7.23 -7.77 1.70
CA THR A 41 -6.93 -8.95 2.51
C THR A 41 -6.16 -10.08 1.83
N ASP A 42 -6.11 -10.11 0.50
CA ASP A 42 -5.53 -11.23 -0.25
C ASP A 42 -3.98 -11.24 -0.21
N ASP A 43 -3.35 -12.26 -0.80
CA ASP A 43 -1.90 -12.44 -0.81
C ASP A 43 -1.15 -11.23 -1.42
N ILE A 44 -0.04 -10.86 -0.80
CA ILE A 44 0.91 -9.86 -1.29
C ILE A 44 1.77 -10.45 -2.40
N ILE A 45 2.02 -9.66 -3.44
CA ILE A 45 2.96 -9.94 -4.52
C ILE A 45 4.31 -9.30 -4.19
N PHE A 46 4.34 -7.97 -4.10
CA PHE A 46 5.53 -7.21 -3.70
C PHE A 46 5.14 -6.00 -2.86
N GLN A 47 6.06 -5.55 -2.02
CA GLN A 47 5.82 -4.47 -1.07
C GLN A 47 7.13 -3.81 -0.70
N GLU A 48 7.10 -2.48 -0.56
CA GLU A 48 8.28 -1.67 -0.22
C GLU A 48 7.87 -0.56 0.75
N ARG A 49 8.82 -0.08 1.57
CA ARG A 49 8.65 1.13 2.39
C ARG A 49 9.31 2.31 1.72
N VAL A 50 8.73 3.49 1.91
CA VAL A 50 9.22 4.77 1.41
C VAL A 50 9.48 5.68 2.60
N ARG A 51 10.73 6.08 2.79
CA ARG A 51 11.09 7.00 3.87
C ARG A 51 10.69 8.43 3.51
N ILE A 52 9.95 9.08 4.42
CA ILE A 52 9.60 10.50 4.33
C ILE A 52 10.30 11.30 5.42
N LYS A 53 10.41 12.61 5.22
CA LYS A 53 10.95 13.53 6.23
C LYS A 53 9.82 14.21 7.01
N PRO A 54 10.03 14.56 8.30
CA PRO A 54 9.09 15.43 9.00
C PRO A 54 8.88 16.75 8.24
N GLY A 55 7.63 17.17 8.09
CA GLY A 55 7.26 18.40 7.37
C GLY A 55 7.26 18.29 5.85
N GLU A 56 7.52 17.11 5.28
CA GLU A 56 7.37 16.86 3.85
C GLU A 56 5.91 17.01 3.43
N LYS A 57 5.66 17.64 2.27
CA LYS A 57 4.27 17.94 1.85
C LYS A 57 3.58 16.67 1.38
N LEU A 58 2.28 16.55 1.63
CA LEU A 58 1.47 15.40 1.22
C LEU A 58 1.62 15.08 -0.28
N GLU A 59 1.66 16.09 -1.14
CA GLU A 59 1.87 15.92 -2.59
C GLU A 59 3.23 15.30 -2.93
N GLU A 60 4.30 15.68 -2.23
CA GLU A 60 5.64 15.12 -2.42
C GLU A 60 5.69 13.66 -1.96
N VAL A 61 5.02 13.34 -0.84
CA VAL A 61 4.86 11.97 -0.36
C VAL A 61 4.06 11.13 -1.36
N ASN A 62 2.96 11.66 -1.87
CA ASN A 62 2.13 10.99 -2.89
C ASN A 62 2.95 10.64 -4.14
N GLN A 63 3.74 11.58 -4.65
CA GLN A 63 4.61 11.35 -5.81
C GLN A 63 5.63 10.24 -5.54
N LYS A 64 6.26 10.21 -4.36
CA LYS A 64 7.20 9.15 -4.00
C LYS A 64 6.54 7.77 -3.95
N LEU A 65 5.35 7.67 -3.35
CA LEU A 65 4.58 6.42 -3.30
C LEU A 65 4.14 5.99 -4.70
N PHE A 66 3.68 6.93 -5.53
CA PHE A 66 3.32 6.66 -6.92
C PHE A 66 4.50 6.05 -7.71
N PHE A 67 5.67 6.67 -7.67
CA PHE A 67 6.86 6.15 -8.35
C PHE A 67 7.30 4.78 -7.80
N MET A 68 7.16 4.55 -6.49
CA MET A 68 7.41 3.24 -5.91
C MET A 68 6.40 2.19 -6.39
N GLY A 69 5.11 2.53 -6.46
CA GLY A 69 4.07 1.67 -7.02
C GLY A 69 4.33 1.28 -8.47
N MET A 70 4.75 2.25 -9.30
CA MET A 70 5.15 1.99 -10.69
C MET A 70 6.33 1.03 -10.77
N LYS A 71 7.35 1.22 -9.92
CA LYS A 71 8.51 0.30 -9.85
C LYS A 71 8.09 -1.12 -9.46
N LEU A 72 7.18 -1.25 -8.50
CA LEU A 72 6.63 -2.56 -8.11
C LEU A 72 5.82 -3.19 -9.23
N LEU A 73 5.02 -2.40 -9.95
CA LEU A 73 4.23 -2.88 -11.07
C LEU A 73 5.12 -3.43 -12.18
N SER A 74 6.23 -2.75 -12.51
CA SER A 74 7.23 -3.28 -13.45
C SER A 74 7.79 -4.62 -12.98
N LYS A 75 8.14 -4.78 -11.70
CA LYS A 75 8.60 -6.08 -11.15
C LYS A 75 7.54 -7.18 -11.30
N VAL A 76 6.26 -6.84 -11.16
CA VAL A 76 5.15 -7.79 -11.38
C VAL A 76 5.09 -8.22 -12.83
N MET A 77 5.17 -7.29 -13.78
CA MET A 77 5.18 -7.62 -15.21
C MET A 77 6.30 -8.60 -15.56
N ASP A 78 7.52 -8.36 -15.06
CA ASP A 78 8.65 -9.27 -15.25
C ASP A 78 8.38 -10.67 -14.65
N SER A 79 7.68 -10.74 -13.52
CA SER A 79 7.34 -12.01 -12.86
C SER A 79 6.22 -12.75 -13.57
N VAL A 80 5.28 -12.02 -14.17
CA VAL A 80 4.19 -12.56 -15.01
C VAL A 80 4.78 -13.21 -16.25
N GLU A 81 5.70 -12.54 -16.94
CA GLU A 81 6.36 -13.08 -18.14
C GLU A 81 7.13 -14.38 -17.83
N LYS A 82 7.75 -14.45 -16.65
CA LYS A 82 8.45 -15.65 -16.15
C LYS A 82 7.51 -16.72 -15.58
N GLY A 83 6.21 -16.49 -15.53
CA GLY A 83 5.23 -17.42 -14.95
C GLY A 83 5.42 -17.69 -13.44
N SER A 84 6.05 -16.77 -12.70
CA SER A 84 6.47 -16.95 -11.31
C SER A 84 6.07 -15.79 -10.41
N VAL A 85 4.82 -15.34 -10.53
CA VAL A 85 4.29 -14.27 -9.66
C VAL A 85 4.13 -14.79 -8.23
N PRO A 86 4.82 -14.20 -7.24
CA PRO A 86 4.79 -14.68 -5.87
C PRO A 86 3.43 -14.43 -5.19
N ARG A 87 3.13 -15.26 -4.19
CA ARG A 87 2.01 -15.13 -3.28
C ARG A 87 2.50 -15.26 -1.85
N VAL A 88 2.46 -14.15 -1.12
CA VAL A 88 2.83 -14.09 0.30
C VAL A 88 1.59 -13.76 1.10
N ARG A 89 1.12 -14.71 1.90
CA ARG A 89 -0.12 -14.54 2.67
C ARG A 89 0.04 -13.42 3.71
N GLN A 90 -0.93 -12.51 3.75
CA GLN A 90 -1.01 -11.48 4.78
C GLN A 90 -1.31 -12.07 6.16
N SER A 91 -0.98 -11.32 7.21
CA SER A 91 -1.53 -11.60 8.54
C SER A 91 -3.06 -11.50 8.52
N VAL A 92 -3.72 -12.35 9.30
CA VAL A 92 -5.19 -12.33 9.47
C VAL A 92 -5.63 -11.03 10.16
N THR A 93 -4.83 -10.56 11.12
CA THR A 93 -5.08 -9.34 11.87
C THR A 93 -4.34 -8.15 11.24
N THR A 94 -4.96 -6.97 11.30
CA THR A 94 -4.33 -5.70 10.97
C THR A 94 -3.93 -4.97 12.26
N PRO A 95 -2.75 -4.34 12.32
CA PRO A 95 -2.34 -3.54 13.48
C PRO A 95 -3.03 -2.16 13.53
N THR A 96 -3.70 -1.76 12.46
CA THR A 96 -4.38 -0.46 12.33
C THR A 96 -5.88 -0.64 12.30
N VAL A 97 -6.63 0.30 12.87
CA VAL A 97 -8.09 0.30 12.77
C VAL A 97 -8.50 0.50 11.31
N LEU A 98 -9.51 -0.23 10.84
CA LEU A 98 -10.13 0.05 9.54
C LEU A 98 -10.78 1.42 9.60
N GLN A 99 -10.27 2.35 8.80
CA GLN A 99 -10.69 3.74 8.83
C GLN A 99 -11.46 4.06 7.56
N SER A 100 -12.66 4.63 7.72
CA SER A 100 -13.48 5.14 6.64
C SER A 100 -13.58 6.65 6.73
N ILE A 101 -13.40 7.33 5.59
CA ILE A 101 -13.57 8.77 5.52
C ILE A 101 -15.07 9.06 5.32
N ILE A 102 -15.73 9.58 6.35
CA ILE A 102 -16.99 10.31 6.20
C ILE A 102 -16.62 11.79 6.11
N ILE A 103 -16.44 12.30 4.89
CA ILE A 103 -16.41 13.74 4.67
C ILE A 103 -17.85 14.23 4.85
N LEU A 104 -18.17 14.75 6.04
CA LEU A 104 -19.33 15.61 6.26
C LEU A 104 -18.98 16.98 5.64
N CYS A 105 -19.19 17.11 4.33
CA CYS A 105 -19.35 18.41 3.67
C CYS A 105 -20.82 18.84 3.76
#